data_AF-A0AAD9NV90-F1
#
_entry.id   AF-A0AAD9NV90-F1
#
_cell.length_a   1.000
_cell.length_b   1.000
_cell.length_c   1.000
_cell.angle_alpha   90.00
_cell.angle_beta   90.00
_cell.angle_gamma   90.00
#
_symmetry.space_group_name_H-M   'P 1'
#
loop_
_entity.id
_entity.type
_entity.pdbx_description
1 polymer ?
#
loop_
_entity_poly.entity_id
_entity_poly.type
_entity_poly.pdbx_seq_one_letter_code
_entity_poly.pdbx_strand_id
1 'polypeptide(L)'
;MKQLTEHTTEGHYQPESLQVRRLGSKHKNETETDEARSRPLLVTFPDEDKKASVMKNLYKLKTKGEPFREMIIKHDMSREDREKERLLQKEAREKTQQEQTSNFVYIVRGRPGERQIIKVKKRSKMTNRNQTHVLEK
;
A
#
# COMPACT_ATOMS: atom_id res chain seq x y z
N MET A 1 20.75 -18.27 34.86
CA MET A 1 19.61 -17.41 34.51
C MET A 1 20.15 -16.17 33.81
N LYS A 2 19.89 -16.01 32.51
CA LYS A 2 20.31 -14.80 31.79
C LYS A 2 19.32 -13.70 32.13
N GLN A 3 19.79 -12.68 32.84
CA GLN A 3 19.01 -11.49 33.14
C GLN A 3 18.69 -10.79 31.82
N LEU A 4 17.40 -10.56 31.54
CA LEU A 4 16.98 -9.66 30.49
C LEU A 4 17.33 -8.25 30.94
N THR A 5 18.31 -7.63 30.31
CA THR A 5 18.55 -6.19 30.47
C THR A 5 17.48 -5.45 29.68
N GLU A 6 16.60 -4.78 30.43
CA GLU A 6 15.68 -3.77 29.93
C GLU A 6 16.52 -2.57 29.45
N HIS A 7 16.81 -2.54 28.15
CA HIS A 7 17.33 -1.34 27.50
C HIS A 7 16.15 -0.54 26.95
N THR A 8 15.71 0.43 27.74
CA THR A 8 14.98 1.59 27.24
C THR A 8 15.91 2.35 26.30
N THR A 9 15.76 2.10 25.01
CA THR A 9 16.32 2.95 23.96
C THR A 9 15.17 3.36 23.06
N GLU A 10 14.97 4.66 22.88
CA GLU A 10 14.37 5.24 21.67
C GLU A 10 15.27 4.94 20.45
N GLY A 11 15.56 3.65 20.23
CA GLY A 11 16.43 3.12 19.20
C GLY A 11 15.55 2.48 18.15
N HIS A 12 15.69 2.93 16.90
CA HIS A 12 15.09 2.26 15.76
C HIS A 12 15.62 0.82 15.68
N TYR A 13 14.83 -0.16 16.16
CA TYR A 13 15.14 -1.58 15.99
C TYR A 13 15.18 -1.92 14.50
N GLN A 14 16.36 -2.20 13.97
CA GLN A 14 16.56 -2.74 12.64
C GLN A 14 16.91 -4.22 12.79
N PRO A 15 16.08 -5.16 12.31
CA PRO A 15 16.41 -6.57 12.39
C PRO A 15 17.58 -6.88 11.44
N GLU A 16 18.42 -7.86 11.77
CA GLU A 16 19.53 -8.28 10.90
C GLU A 16 19.04 -8.95 9.60
N SER A 17 17.83 -9.51 9.62
CA SER A 17 17.21 -10.23 8.51
C SER A 17 15.72 -9.88 8.34
N LEU A 18 15.12 -10.29 7.22
CA LEU A 18 13.68 -10.19 7.03
C LEU A 18 12.95 -11.04 8.07
N GLN A 19 12.02 -10.43 8.82
CA GLN A 19 11.19 -11.14 9.79
C GLN A 19 9.73 -11.11 9.35
N VAL A 20 9.02 -12.22 9.54
CA VAL A 20 7.60 -12.35 9.19
C VAL A 20 6.84 -12.92 10.37
N ARG A 21 5.77 -12.26 10.78
CA ARG A 21 4.92 -12.64 11.92
C ARG A 21 3.45 -12.45 11.59
N ARG A 22 2.58 -13.34 12.05
CA ARG A 22 1.11 -13.14 12.00
C ARG A 22 0.67 -12.17 13.09
N LEU A 23 -0.20 -11.22 12.75
CA LEU A 23 -0.82 -10.29 13.71
C LEU A 23 -2.09 -10.87 14.33
N GLY A 24 -2.46 -10.36 15.51
CA GLY A 24 -3.62 -10.83 16.29
C GLY A 24 -3.37 -12.15 17.02
N SER A 25 -4.30 -12.55 17.89
CA SER A 25 -4.25 -13.85 18.57
C SER A 25 -4.69 -14.98 17.64
N LYS A 26 -4.19 -16.19 17.87
CA LYS A 26 -4.81 -17.39 17.27
C LYS A 26 -6.19 -17.53 17.92
N HIS A 27 -7.26 -17.51 17.13
CA HIS A 27 -8.61 -17.73 17.65
C HIS A 27 -8.65 -19.11 18.31
N LYS A 28 -9.13 -19.18 19.57
CA LYS A 28 -9.20 -20.42 20.35
C LYS A 28 -10.53 -21.17 20.14
N ASN A 29 -11.57 -20.45 19.73
CA ASN A 29 -12.91 -20.98 19.52
C ASN A 29 -13.35 -20.57 18.11
N GLU A 30 -13.35 -21.52 17.19
CA GLU A 30 -13.79 -21.35 15.80
C GLU A 30 -15.32 -21.43 15.81
N THR A 31 -15.98 -20.27 15.77
CA THR A 31 -17.37 -20.17 15.34
C THR A 31 -17.35 -19.82 13.86
N GLU A 32 -18.08 -20.60 13.05
CA GLU A 32 -18.08 -20.71 11.58
C GLU A 32 -18.12 -19.38 10.77
N THR A 33 -18.35 -18.24 11.40
CA THR A 33 -18.43 -16.92 10.75
C THR A 33 -17.10 -16.16 10.69
N ASP A 34 -16.13 -16.46 11.56
CA ASP A 34 -14.80 -15.80 11.61
C ASP A 34 -13.70 -16.59 10.86
N GLU A 35 -14.01 -17.79 10.36
CA GLU A 35 -13.04 -18.75 9.78
C GLU A 35 -12.41 -18.29 8.45
N ALA A 36 -13.03 -17.34 7.74
CA ALA A 36 -12.64 -17.05 6.35
C ALA A 36 -11.50 -16.03 6.19
N ARG A 37 -11.10 -15.29 7.23
CA ARG A 37 -10.11 -14.20 7.10
C ARG A 37 -8.75 -14.59 7.69
N SER A 38 -7.83 -15.01 6.82
CA SER A 38 -6.43 -15.23 7.19
C SER A 38 -5.85 -14.02 7.94
N ARG A 39 -5.25 -14.27 9.10
CA ARG A 39 -4.56 -13.25 9.92
C ARG A 39 -3.51 -12.49 9.08
N PRO A 40 -3.48 -11.14 9.16
CA PRO A 40 -2.49 -10.33 8.46
C PRO A 40 -1.06 -10.71 8.84
N LEU A 41 -0.13 -10.53 7.91
CA LEU A 41 1.31 -10.66 8.17
C LEU A 41 1.92 -9.28 8.42
N LEU A 42 2.69 -9.17 9.49
CA LEU A 42 3.67 -8.11 9.67
C LEU A 42 5.00 -8.59 9.13
N VAL A 43 5.55 -7.82 8.20
CA VAL A 43 6.84 -8.07 7.59
C VAL A 43 7.77 -6.93 8.01
N THR A 44 8.82 -7.26 8.76
CA THR A 44 9.85 -6.31 9.20
C THR A 44 11.07 -6.49 8.32
N PHE A 45 11.42 -5.43 7.59
CA PHE A 45 12.61 -5.40 6.73
C PHE A 45 13.83 -4.98 7.55
N PRO A 46 15.03 -5.49 7.22
CA PRO A 46 16.28 -5.07 7.85
C PRO A 46 16.75 -3.68 7.42
N ASP A 47 16.14 -3.15 6.36
CA ASP A 47 16.57 -1.92 5.70
C ASP A 47 15.33 -1.19 5.16
N GLU A 48 15.27 0.11 5.43
CA GLU A 48 14.20 0.99 4.96
C GLU A 48 14.17 1.07 3.43
N ASP A 49 15.32 1.05 2.76
CA ASP A 49 15.39 1.14 1.31
C ASP A 49 14.79 -0.08 0.62
N LYS A 50 14.98 -1.27 1.21
CA LYS A 50 14.32 -2.49 0.75
C LYS A 50 12.81 -2.41 0.88
N LYS A 51 12.31 -1.93 2.03
CA LYS A 51 10.88 -1.68 2.24
C LYS A 51 10.36 -0.67 1.21
N ALA A 52 11.06 0.45 1.02
CA ALA A 52 10.66 1.49 0.08
C ALA A 52 10.60 0.97 -1.37
N SER A 53 11.59 0.17 -1.78
CA SER A 53 11.64 -0.46 -3.10
C SER A 53 10.46 -1.41 -3.32
N VAL A 54 10.13 -2.26 -2.34
CA VAL A 54 8.96 -3.14 -2.39
C VAL A 54 7.67 -2.31 -2.51
N MET A 55 7.48 -1.33 -1.61
CA MET A 55 6.28 -0.50 -1.58
C MET A 55 6.07 0.29 -2.87
N LYS A 56 7.15 0.79 -3.50
CA LYS A 56 7.10 1.50 -4.78
C LYS A 56 6.66 0.62 -5.95
N ASN A 57 6.97 -0.69 -5.89
CA ASN A 57 6.73 -1.63 -6.98
C ASN A 57 5.45 -2.47 -6.81
N LEU A 58 4.67 -2.29 -5.73
CA LEU A 58 3.46 -3.07 -5.46
C LEU A 58 2.44 -3.10 -6.61
N TYR A 59 2.33 -2.00 -7.37
CA TYR A 59 1.39 -1.94 -8.50
C TYR A 59 1.69 -3.01 -9.57
N LYS A 60 2.96 -3.43 -9.71
CA LYS A 60 3.39 -4.46 -10.65
C LYS A 60 2.94 -5.86 -10.23
N LEU A 61 2.69 -6.09 -8.94
CA LEU A 61 2.17 -7.37 -8.46
C LEU A 61 0.72 -7.57 -8.90
N LYS A 62 -0.08 -6.49 -8.88
CA LYS A 62 -1.48 -6.54 -9.31
C LYS A 62 -1.67 -6.91 -10.78
N THR A 63 -0.67 -6.61 -11.63
CA THR A 63 -0.72 -6.94 -13.06
C THR A 63 -0.32 -8.38 -13.36
N LYS A 64 0.13 -9.16 -12.36
CA LYS A 64 0.54 -10.56 -12.53
C LYS A 64 -0.60 -11.58 -12.36
N GLY A 65 -1.83 -11.12 -12.10
CA GLY A 65 -2.99 -11.99 -11.94
C GLY A 65 -3.14 -12.56 -10.53
N GLU A 66 -3.98 -13.58 -10.38
CA GLU A 66 -4.18 -14.26 -9.10
C GLU A 66 -2.94 -15.08 -8.70
N PRO A 67 -2.63 -15.19 -7.38
CA PRO A 67 -3.34 -14.62 -6.23
C PRO A 67 -2.91 -13.17 -5.88
N PHE A 68 -1.98 -12.60 -6.64
CA PHE A 68 -1.34 -11.32 -6.30
C PHE A 68 -2.28 -10.12 -6.43
N ARG A 69 -3.31 -10.23 -7.27
CA ARG A 69 -4.29 -9.17 -7.49
C ARG A 69 -5.14 -8.91 -6.26
N GLU A 70 -5.50 -9.95 -5.52
CA GLU A 70 -6.34 -9.88 -4.32
C GLU A 70 -5.55 -9.49 -3.05
N MET A 71 -4.23 -9.63 -3.06
CA MET A 71 -3.41 -9.26 -1.91
C MET A 71 -3.40 -7.75 -1.62
N ILE A 72 -3.61 -7.41 -0.35
CA ILE A 72 -3.56 -6.04 0.16
C ILE A 72 -2.28 -5.86 0.98
N ILE A 73 -1.35 -5.07 0.45
CA ILE A 73 -0.10 -4.71 1.13
C ILE A 73 -0.14 -3.22 1.46
N LYS A 74 0.10 -2.88 2.74
CA LYS A 74 0.05 -1.51 3.28
C LYS A 74 1.23 -1.27 4.23
N HIS A 75 1.52 0.00 4.48
CA HIS A 75 2.43 0.38 5.55
C HIS A 75 1.81 0.04 6.91
N ASP A 76 2.63 -0.47 7.83
CA ASP A 76 2.26 -0.52 9.24
C ASP A 76 2.35 0.90 9.81
N MET A 77 1.23 1.41 10.28
CA MET A 77 1.07 2.80 10.72
C MET A 77 0.30 2.81 12.04
N SER A 78 0.57 3.83 12.84
CA SER A 78 -0.21 4.12 14.04
C SER A 78 -1.68 4.31 13.69
N ARG A 79 -2.55 4.22 14.69
CA ARG A 79 -3.99 4.45 14.48
C ARG A 79 -4.26 5.87 13.99
N GLU A 80 -3.60 6.86 14.59
CA GLU A 80 -3.74 8.27 14.24
C GLU A 80 -3.28 8.53 12.80
N ASP A 81 -2.14 7.98 12.39
CA ASP A 81 -1.64 8.16 11.02
C ASP A 81 -2.55 7.48 9.99
N ARG A 82 -3.16 6.33 10.34
CA ARG A 82 -4.17 5.69 9.50
C ARG A 82 -5.42 6.55 9.34
N GLU A 83 -5.86 7.23 10.39
CA GLU A 83 -7.01 8.12 10.33
C GLU A 83 -6.69 9.38 9.50
N LYS A 84 -5.53 10.01 9.70
CA LYS A 84 -5.04 11.13 8.87
C LYS A 84 -4.96 10.75 7.39
N GLU A 85 -4.38 9.58 7.09
CA GLU A 85 -4.30 9.06 5.72
C GLU A 85 -5.68 8.85 5.10
N ARG A 86 -6.63 8.32 5.88
CA ARG A 86 -8.01 8.09 5.42
C ARG A 86 -8.70 9.40 5.09
N LEU A 87 -8.52 10.44 5.91
CA LEU A 87 -9.07 11.77 5.67
C LEU A 87 -8.49 12.40 4.40
N LEU A 88 -7.17 12.36 4.23
CA LEU A 88 -6.51 12.86 3.00
C LEU A 88 -7.01 12.16 1.74
N GLN A 89 -7.18 10.84 1.78
CA GLN A 89 -7.71 10.10 0.63
C GLN A 89 -9.18 10.43 0.35
N LYS A 90 -9.99 10.66 1.39
CA LYS A 90 -11.38 11.08 1.24
C LYS A 90 -11.46 12.47 0.60
N GLU A 91 -10.71 13.43 1.12
CA GLU A 91 -10.64 14.80 0.60
C GLU A 91 -10.17 14.84 -0.87
N ALA A 92 -9.13 14.05 -1.22
CA ALA A 92 -8.67 13.95 -2.61
C ALA A 92 -9.75 13.43 -3.56
N ARG A 93 -10.56 12.46 -3.11
CA ARG A 93 -11.69 11.94 -3.90
C ARG A 93 -12.79 12.99 -4.07
N GLU A 94 -13.15 13.70 -3.01
CA GLU A 94 -14.15 14.76 -3.04
C GLU A 94 -13.72 15.90 -3.98
N LYS A 95 -12.47 16.37 -3.87
CA LYS A 95 -11.88 17.36 -4.80
C LYS A 95 -11.92 16.87 -6.25
N THR A 96 -11.69 15.59 -6.48
CA THR A 96 -11.77 14.99 -7.83
C THR A 96 -13.20 14.93 -8.36
N GLN A 97 -14.19 14.70 -7.50
CA GLN A 97 -15.61 14.67 -7.89
C GLN A 97 -16.17 16.07 -8.15
N GLN A 98 -15.72 17.07 -7.39
CA GLN A 98 -16.10 18.47 -7.54
C GLN A 98 -15.39 19.17 -8.71
N GLU A 99 -14.29 18.59 -9.22
CA GLU A 99 -13.57 19.15 -10.36
C GLU A 99 -14.44 19.10 -11.62
N GLN A 100 -14.96 20.27 -12.00
CA GLN A 100 -15.80 20.44 -13.18
C GLN A 100 -15.04 20.16 -14.49
N THR A 101 -13.72 20.36 -14.48
CA THR A 101 -12.87 20.10 -15.63
C THR A 101 -12.42 18.64 -15.62
N SER A 102 -12.95 17.82 -16.54
CA SER A 102 -12.63 16.38 -16.63
C SER A 102 -11.16 16.05 -16.94
N ASN A 103 -10.29 17.06 -17.07
CA ASN A 103 -8.87 16.88 -17.42
C ASN A 103 -7.95 16.63 -16.21
N PHE A 104 -8.42 16.81 -14.97
CA PHE A 104 -7.57 16.68 -13.77
C PHE A 104 -8.13 15.68 -12.77
N VAL A 105 -7.24 15.16 -11.92
CA VAL A 105 -7.54 14.34 -10.74
C VAL A 105 -6.67 14.79 -9.58
N TYR A 106 -7.20 14.70 -8.37
CA TYR A 106 -6.44 14.93 -7.15
C TYR A 106 -6.02 13.59 -6.57
N ILE A 107 -4.72 13.45 -6.27
CA ILE A 107 -4.16 12.22 -5.70
C ILE A 107 -3.32 12.54 -4.47
N VAL A 108 -3.26 11.58 -3.55
CA VAL A 108 -2.41 11.67 -2.36
C VAL A 108 -1.02 11.11 -2.70
N ARG A 109 0.05 11.88 -2.48
CA ARG A 109 1.44 11.49 -2.77
C ARG A 109 2.37 11.89 -1.61
N GLY A 110 3.43 11.10 -1.40
CA GLY A 110 4.45 11.36 -0.38
C GLY A 110 4.79 10.10 0.44
N ARG A 111 5.77 10.22 1.34
CA ARG A 111 6.08 9.20 2.35
C ARG A 111 4.93 9.14 3.38
N PRO A 112 4.66 7.99 4.01
CA PRO A 112 3.75 7.95 5.16
C PRO A 112 4.13 9.03 6.19
N GLY A 113 3.16 9.82 6.65
CA GLY A 113 3.39 10.96 7.56
C GLY A 113 3.56 12.32 6.87
N GLU A 114 4.08 12.35 5.64
CA GLU A 114 4.35 13.59 4.86
C GLU A 114 3.48 13.69 3.61
N ARG A 115 2.36 12.95 3.56
CA ARG A 115 1.53 12.87 2.36
C ARG A 115 0.74 14.15 2.15
N GLN A 116 0.64 14.56 0.89
CA GLN A 116 -0.07 15.75 0.45
C GLN A 116 -0.97 15.44 -0.75
N ILE A 117 -2.03 16.22 -0.90
CA ILE A 117 -2.92 16.16 -2.05
C ILE A 117 -2.33 17.01 -3.18
N ILE A 118 -2.10 16.40 -4.33
CA ILE A 118 -1.59 17.06 -5.53
C ILE A 118 -2.60 16.96 -6.67
N LYS A 119 -2.66 18.00 -7.52
CA LYS A 119 -3.48 18.02 -8.73
C LYS A 119 -2.66 17.50 -9.92
N VAL A 120 -3.17 16.51 -10.63
CA VAL A 120 -2.48 15.86 -11.76
C VAL A 120 -3.39 15.82 -12.97
N LYS A 121 -2.83 16.12 -14.14
CA LYS A 121 -3.56 16.02 -15.42
C LYS A 121 -3.79 14.55 -15.76
N LYS A 122 -5.02 14.17 -16.11
CA LYS A 122 -5.33 12.83 -16.62
C LYS A 122 -4.53 12.60 -17.90
N ARG A 123 -3.87 11.44 -18.00
CA ARG A 123 -3.28 11.02 -19.27
C ARG A 123 -4.44 10.75 -20.24
N SER A 124 -4.44 11.37 -21.41
CA SER A 124 -5.34 10.94 -22.48
C SER A 124 -5.03 9.48 -22.79
N LYS A 125 -6.06 8.64 -22.90
CA LYS A 125 -5.88 7.32 -23.49
C LYS A 125 -5.48 7.58 -24.94
N MET A 126 -4.19 7.49 -25.27
CA MET A 126 -3.81 7.35 -26.67
C MET A 126 -4.49 6.09 -27.18
N THR A 127 -5.53 6.26 -27.99
CA THR A 127 -6.09 5.20 -28.81
C THR A 127 -4.99 4.68 -29.72
N ASN A 128 -4.82 3.37 -29.77
CA ASN A 128 -3.84 2.70 -30.63
C ASN A 128 -4.02 3.15 -32.09
N ARG A 129 -3.07 3.93 -32.62
CA ARG A 129 -2.92 4.19 -34.05
C ARG A 129 -2.17 3.02 -34.69
N ASN A 130 -2.83 1.87 -34.82
CA ASN A 130 -2.36 0.80 -35.71
C ASN A 130 -3.52 0.37 -36.62
N GLN A 131 -3.88 1.24 -37.58
CA GLN A 131 -4.45 0.77 -38.84
C GLN A 131 -3.27 0.56 -39.79
N THR A 132 -2.72 -0.66 -39.79
CA THR A 132 -1.91 -1.13 -40.91
C THR A 132 -2.84 -1.32 -42.11
N HIS A 133 -2.80 -0.37 -43.05
CA HIS A 133 -3.22 -0.61 -44.43
C HIS A 133 -2.34 -1.72 -44.99
N VAL A 134 -2.88 -2.93 -45.10
CA VAL A 134 -2.29 -3.96 -45.94
C VAL A 134 -2.69 -3.60 -47.37
N LEU A 135 -1.75 -3.04 -48.13
CA LEU A 135 -1.89 -2.87 -49.57
C LEU A 135 -1.86 -4.26 -50.21
N GLU A 136 -2.95 -4.62 -50.89
CA GLU A 136 -2.98 -5.69 -51.88
C GLU A 136 -1.88 -5.46 -52.93
N LYS A 137 -1.10 -6.51 -53.20
CA LYS A 137 -0.49 -6.80 -54.49
C LYS A 137 -0.42 -8.31 -54.68
#